data_AF-A0A8K1T8P0-F1
#
_entry.id   AF-A0A8K1T8P0-F1
#
_cell.length_a   1.000
_cell.length_b   1.000
_cell.length_c   1.000
_cell.angle_alpha   90.00
_cell.angle_beta   90.00
_cell.angle_gamma   90.00
#
_symmetry.space_group_name_H-M   'P 1'
#
loop_
_entity.id
_entity.type
_entity.pdbx_description
1 polymer ?
#
loop_
_entity_poly.entity_id
_entity_poly.type
_entity_poly.pdbx_seq_one_letter_code
_entity_poly.pdbx_strand_id
1 'polypeptide(L)'
;MLIISYMGLILLIISSLMMMIASILSKKSFFDREKNSPFECGFDPKSSSRMPFSLRFFLIAIIFLIFDVEIALLLPLILILNISNLMIWMTISFMFIFILLIGLYHEWNQGALEWAN
;
A
#
# COMPACT_ATOMS: atom_id res chain seq x y z
N MET A 1 13.50 -17.89 15.23
CA MET A 1 12.84 -16.68 15.79
C MET A 1 13.86 -15.69 16.36
N LEU A 2 14.75 -16.11 17.27
CA LEU A 2 15.79 -15.23 17.86
C LEU A 2 16.75 -14.60 16.82
N ILE A 3 17.18 -15.38 15.81
CA ILE A 3 18.04 -14.85 14.73
C ILE A 3 17.36 -13.72 13.96
N ILE A 4 16.05 -13.83 13.71
CA ILE A 4 15.26 -12.82 13.00
C ILE A 4 15.16 -11.55 13.84
N SER A 5 14.96 -11.67 15.16
CA SER A 5 14.95 -10.50 16.06
C SER A 5 16.33 -9.83 16.16
N TYR A 6 17.42 -10.60 16.16
CA TYR A 6 18.77 -10.02 16.16
C TYR A 6 19.07 -9.28 14.86
N MET A 7 18.69 -9.85 13.70
CA MET A 7 18.82 -9.16 12.41
C MET A 7 17.99 -7.87 12.38
N GLY A 8 16.76 -7.90 12.90
CA GLY A 8 15.92 -6.70 13.01
C GLY A 8 16.53 -5.61 13.88
N LEU A 9 17.12 -5.98 15.03
CA LEU A 9 17.81 -5.03 15.92
C LEU A 9 19.03 -4.40 15.25
N ILE A 10 19.84 -5.19 14.55
CA ILE A 10 21.01 -4.69 13.82
C ILE A 10 20.59 -3.65 12.76
N LEU A 11 19.54 -3.92 11.99
CA LEU A 11 19.04 -3.00 10.98
C LEU A 11 18.51 -1.68 11.57
N LEU A 12 17.80 -1.73 12.71
CA LEU A 12 17.34 -0.53 13.42
C LEU A 12 18.49 0.32 13.96
N ILE A 13 19.55 -0.32 14.47
CA ILE A 13 20.74 0.39 14.94
C ILE A 13 21.43 1.08 13.77
N ILE A 14 21.59 0.41 12.63
CA ILE A 14 22.23 1.00 11.46
C ILE A 14 21.43 2.19 10.91
N SER A 15 20.10 2.05 10.76
CA SER A 15 19.27 3.13 10.22
C SER A 15 19.21 4.36 11.14
N SER A 16 19.13 4.15 12.46
CA SER A 16 19.17 5.25 13.44
C SER A 16 20.52 5.94 13.48
N LEU A 17 21.63 5.21 13.42
CA LEU A 17 22.98 5.79 13.33
C LEU A 17 23.14 6.63 12.07
N MET A 18 22.71 6.13 10.91
CA MET A 18 22.75 6.88 9.65
C MET A 18 21.93 8.17 9.72
N MET A 19 20.73 8.12 10.31
CA MET A 19 19.90 9.30 10.50
C MET A 19 20.56 10.32 11.45
N MET A 20 21.17 9.86 12.55
CA MET A 20 21.89 10.75 13.47
C MET A 20 23.07 11.44 12.77
N ILE A 21 23.91 10.67 12.08
CA ILE A 21 25.08 11.20 11.36
C ILE A 21 24.62 12.22 10.31
N ALA A 22 23.59 11.90 9.52
CA ALA A 22 23.03 12.82 8.53
C ALA A 22 22.51 14.11 9.18
N SER A 23 21.80 14.02 10.31
CA SER A 23 21.27 15.21 11.01
C SER A 23 22.36 16.10 11.59
N ILE A 24 23.46 15.52 12.10
CA ILE A 24 24.59 16.27 12.67
C ILE A 24 25.39 16.96 11.56
N LEU A 25 25.69 16.24 10.46
CA LEU A 25 26.41 16.79 9.31
C LEU A 25 25.59 17.85 8.56
N SER A 26 24.26 17.70 8.47
CA SER A 26 23.40 18.61 7.69
C SER A 26 22.90 19.83 8.47
N LYS A 27 23.14 19.90 9.78
CA LYS A 27 22.64 20.98 10.63
C LYS A 27 23.26 22.33 10.24
N LYS A 28 22.45 23.19 9.61
CA LYS A 28 22.81 24.60 9.38
C LYS A 28 22.65 25.39 10.68
N SER A 29 23.59 26.28 10.97
CA SER A 29 23.64 27.08 12.20
C SER A 29 22.57 28.17 12.30
N PHE A 30 22.09 28.66 11.16
CA PHE A 30 21.10 29.74 11.11
C PHE A 30 19.72 29.22 10.70
N PHE A 31 18.74 29.46 11.57
CA PHE A 31 17.33 29.22 11.27
C PHE A 31 16.76 30.43 10.53
N ASP A 32 16.58 30.27 9.22
CA ASP A 32 15.98 31.27 8.37
C ASP A 32 14.49 30.93 8.15
N ARG A 33 13.60 31.90 8.34
CA ARG A 33 12.15 31.68 8.20
C ARG A 33 11.80 31.23 6.78
N GLU A 34 12.43 31.80 5.77
CA GLU A 34 12.17 31.51 4.36
C GLU A 34 12.68 30.13 3.94
N LYS A 35 13.65 29.55 4.66
CA LYS A 35 14.08 28.15 4.45
C LYS A 35 13.16 27.16 5.16
N ASN A 36 12.43 27.62 6.17
CA ASN A 36 11.52 26.81 6.95
C ASN A 36 10.07 26.94 6.46
N SER A 37 9.78 27.80 5.47
CA SER A 37 8.47 27.92 4.84
C SER A 37 8.24 26.79 3.81
N PRO A 38 6.99 26.37 3.58
CA PRO A 38 6.67 25.38 2.56
C PRO A 38 7.06 25.86 1.16
N PHE A 39 7.68 24.98 0.37
CA PHE A 39 8.07 25.29 -0.99
C PHE A 39 6.92 25.01 -1.97
N GLU A 40 6.27 26.06 -2.51
CA GLU A 40 5.33 25.97 -3.63
C GLU A 40 5.93 26.63 -4.89
N CYS A 41 7.03 26.05 -5.40
CA CYS A 41 7.71 26.54 -6.62
C CYS A 41 8.14 28.02 -6.57
N GLY A 42 8.47 28.52 -5.37
CA GLY A 42 8.89 29.91 -5.15
C GLY A 42 7.75 30.89 -4.87
N PHE A 43 6.51 30.41 -4.75
CA PHE A 43 5.35 31.19 -4.33
C PHE A 43 4.93 30.85 -2.90
N ASP A 44 4.26 31.81 -2.26
CA ASP A 44 3.59 31.56 -0.99
C ASP A 44 2.41 30.60 -1.19
N PRO A 45 2.18 29.68 -0.23
CA PRO A 45 1.14 28.69 -0.37
C PRO A 45 -0.26 29.32 -0.48
N LYS A 46 -0.95 29.05 -1.59
CA LYS A 46 -2.29 29.62 -1.84
C LYS A 46 -3.37 29.00 -0.95
N SER A 47 -3.18 27.75 -0.54
CA SER A 47 -4.12 26.99 0.26
C SER A 47 -3.37 26.12 1.27
N SER A 48 -4.09 25.59 2.26
CA SER A 48 -3.52 24.60 3.15
C SER A 48 -3.19 23.31 2.37
N SER A 49 -2.20 22.56 2.84
CA SER A 49 -1.86 21.24 2.28
C SER A 49 -2.96 20.19 2.50
N ARG A 50 -3.94 20.47 3.36
CA ARG A 50 -5.08 19.59 3.66
C ARG A 50 -6.29 19.98 2.82
N MET A 51 -6.15 19.81 1.51
CA MET A 51 -7.24 20.01 0.57
C MET A 51 -8.19 18.81 0.55
N PRO A 52 -9.48 19.01 0.21
CA PRO A 52 -10.40 17.89 0.00
C PRO A 52 -9.85 16.96 -1.08
N PHE A 53 -9.76 15.68 -0.74
CA PHE A 53 -9.26 14.65 -1.63
C PHE A 53 -10.39 14.06 -2.46
N SER A 54 -10.08 13.58 -3.67
CA SER A 54 -11.10 12.98 -4.53
C SER A 54 -11.56 11.64 -3.96
N LEU A 55 -12.89 11.45 -3.83
CA LEU A 55 -13.48 10.20 -3.35
C LEU A 55 -13.16 8.99 -4.24
N ARG A 56 -12.83 9.20 -5.52
CA ARG A 56 -12.50 8.11 -6.45
C ARG A 56 -11.26 7.34 -6.05
N PHE A 57 -10.18 8.04 -5.68
CA PHE A 57 -8.97 7.38 -5.18
C PHE A 57 -9.22 6.64 -3.85
N PHE A 58 -10.13 7.13 -3.02
CA PHE A 58 -10.54 6.43 -1.80
C PHE A 58 -11.28 5.13 -2.11
N LEU A 59 -12.19 5.14 -3.09
CA LEU A 59 -12.89 3.93 -3.55
C LEU A 59 -11.91 2.90 -4.11
N ILE A 60 -10.94 3.32 -4.93
CA ILE A 60 -9.90 2.43 -5.45
C ILE A 60 -9.09 1.78 -4.31
N ALA A 61 -8.77 2.54 -3.25
CA ALA A 61 -8.05 2.00 -2.10
C ALA A 61 -8.84 0.93 -1.32
N ILE A 62 -10.16 1.10 -1.19
CA ILE A 62 -11.04 0.10 -0.56
C ILE A 62 -11.10 -1.16 -1.43
N ILE A 63 -11.31 -1.01 -2.73
CA ILE A 63 -11.36 -2.11 -3.69
C ILE A 63 -10.05 -2.91 -3.65
N PHE A 64 -8.91 -2.21 -3.66
CA PHE A 64 -7.59 -2.84 -3.53
C PHE A 64 -7.45 -3.66 -2.24
N LEU A 65 -7.91 -3.13 -1.10
CA LEU A 65 -7.85 -3.83 0.18
C LEU A 65 -8.65 -5.14 0.15
N ILE A 66 -9.87 -5.11 -0.41
CA ILE A 66 -10.72 -6.30 -0.51
C ILE A 66 -10.06 -7.34 -1.43
N PHE A 67 -9.59 -6.94 -2.61
CA PHE A 67 -8.91 -7.83 -3.54
C PHE A 67 -7.61 -8.42 -2.97
N ASP A 68 -6.86 -7.68 -2.15
CA ASP A 68 -5.64 -8.20 -1.50
C ASP A 68 -5.98 -9.35 -0.53
N VAL A 69 -7.06 -9.22 0.25
CA VAL A 69 -7.54 -10.29 1.13
C VAL A 69 -7.99 -11.51 0.32
N GLU A 70 -8.66 -11.29 -0.81
CA GLU A 70 -9.10 -12.39 -1.69
C GLU A 70 -7.94 -13.13 -2.34
N ILE A 71 -6.87 -12.42 -2.75
CA ILE A 71 -5.64 -13.03 -3.27
C ILE A 71 -4.92 -13.80 -2.16
N ALA A 72 -4.89 -13.28 -0.93
CA ALA A 72 -4.32 -13.99 0.21
C ALA A 72 -5.05 -15.33 0.47
N LEU A 73 -6.36 -15.41 0.22
CA LEU A 73 -7.13 -16.65 0.29
C LEU A 73 -6.85 -17.61 -0.87
N LEU A 74 -6.40 -17.10 -2.02
CA LEU A 74 -6.06 -17.92 -3.19
C LEU A 74 -4.70 -18.63 -3.01
N LEU A 75 -3.75 -18.01 -2.32
CA LEU A 75 -2.39 -18.56 -2.10
C LEU A 75 -2.37 -20.00 -1.52
N PRO A 76 -3.11 -20.32 -0.44
CA PRO A 76 -3.19 -21.67 0.12
C PRO A 76 -3.71 -22.72 -0.87
N LEU A 77 -4.52 -22.32 -1.84
CA LEU A 77 -5.13 -23.24 -2.81
C LEU A 77 -4.07 -23.96 -3.64
N ILE A 78 -2.94 -23.31 -3.94
CA ILE A 78 -1.80 -23.89 -4.65
C ILE A 78 -1.17 -25.03 -3.84
N LEU A 79 -1.03 -24.84 -2.52
CA LEU A 79 -0.43 -25.82 -1.63
C LEU A 79 -1.32 -27.06 -1.44
N ILE A 80 -2.65 -26.86 -1.46
CA ILE A 80 -3.65 -27.91 -1.22
C ILE A 80 -3.81 -28.85 -2.43
N LEU A 81 -3.34 -28.48 -3.62
CA LEU A 81 -3.39 -29.30 -4.85
C LEU A 81 -2.84 -30.71 -4.61
N ASN A 82 -1.73 -30.83 -3.90
CA ASN A 82 -1.04 -32.11 -3.70
C ASN A 82 -1.67 -33.00 -2.62
N ILE A 83 -2.56 -32.44 -1.78
CA ILE A 83 -3.12 -33.11 -0.59
C ILE A 83 -4.58 -33.51 -0.83
N SER A 84 -5.30 -32.76 -1.67
CA SER A 84 -6.73 -32.90 -1.89
C SER A 84 -7.06 -33.69 -3.16
N ASN A 85 -8.31 -34.14 -3.28
CA ASN A 85 -8.80 -34.75 -4.51
C ASN A 85 -8.88 -33.68 -5.61
N LEU A 86 -8.25 -33.94 -6.76
CA LEU A 86 -8.20 -33.04 -7.91
C LEU A 86 -9.58 -32.55 -8.35
N MET A 87 -10.61 -33.41 -8.34
CA MET A 87 -11.96 -33.01 -8.77
C MET A 87 -12.59 -31.97 -7.82
N ILE A 88 -12.40 -32.15 -6.51
CA ILE A 88 -12.91 -31.23 -5.49
C ILE A 88 -12.11 -29.92 -5.53
N TRP A 89 -10.80 -30.02 -5.70
CA TRP A 89 -9.93 -28.86 -5.85
C TRP A 89 -10.32 -27.99 -7.06
N MET A 90 -10.50 -28.61 -8.23
CA MET A 90 -10.89 -27.93 -9.47
C MET A 90 -12.26 -27.24 -9.35
N THR A 91 -13.23 -27.88 -8.71
CA THR A 91 -14.57 -27.29 -8.56
C THR A 91 -14.57 -26.08 -7.63
N ILE A 92 -13.87 -26.16 -6.49
CA ILE A 92 -13.77 -25.04 -5.54
C ILE A 92 -12.97 -23.88 -6.15
N SER A 93 -11.84 -24.17 -6.80
CA SER A 93 -10.98 -23.14 -7.39
C SER A 93 -11.69 -22.38 -8.50
N PHE A 94 -12.41 -23.09 -9.37
CA PHE A 94 -13.21 -22.50 -10.43
C PHE A 94 -14.34 -21.64 -9.87
N MET A 95 -15.08 -22.13 -8.87
CA MET A 95 -16.12 -21.35 -8.21
C MET A 95 -15.58 -20.07 -7.57
N PHE A 96 -14.42 -20.16 -6.90
CA PHE A 96 -13.80 -19.00 -6.25
C PHE A 96 -13.39 -17.93 -7.27
N ILE A 97 -12.70 -18.32 -8.35
CA ILE A 97 -12.31 -17.40 -9.42
C ILE A 97 -13.53 -16.78 -10.11
N PHE A 98 -14.59 -17.57 -10.31
CA PHE A 98 -15.83 -17.08 -10.91
C PHE A 98 -16.49 -15.97 -10.08
N ILE A 99 -16.52 -16.13 -8.74
CA ILE A 99 -17.05 -15.11 -7.84
C ILE A 99 -16.22 -13.82 -7.93
N LEU A 100 -14.89 -13.93 -7.96
CA LEU A 100 -14.00 -12.76 -8.13
C LEU A 100 -14.27 -11.99 -9.42
N LEU A 101 -14.43 -12.71 -10.53
CA LEU A 101 -14.72 -12.10 -11.83
C LEU A 101 -16.08 -11.38 -11.84
N ILE A 102 -17.10 -11.97 -11.21
CA ILE A 102 -18.41 -11.32 -11.08
C ILE A 102 -18.31 -10.07 -10.21
N GLY A 103 -17.59 -10.12 -9.09
CA GLY A 103 -17.37 -8.97 -8.20
C GLY A 103 -16.73 -7.81 -8.95
N LEU A 104 -15.64 -8.09 -9.68
CA LEU A 104 -14.95 -7.09 -10.51
C LEU A 104 -15.88 -6.49 -11.58
N TYR A 105 -16.66 -7.33 -12.28
CA TYR A 105 -17.59 -6.85 -13.30
C TYR A 105 -18.70 -5.96 -12.70
N HIS A 106 -19.18 -6.31 -11.51
CA HIS A 106 -20.14 -5.49 -10.79
C HIS A 106 -19.55 -4.13 -10.41
N GLU A 107 -18.34 -4.08 -9.87
CA GLU A 107 -17.65 -2.82 -9.54
C GLU A 107 -17.39 -1.94 -10.76
N TRP A 108 -17.05 -2.55 -11.89
CA TRP A 108 -16.89 -1.84 -13.15
C TRP A 108 -18.22 -1.22 -13.61
N ASN A 109 -19.31 -1.98 -13.61
CA ASN A 109 -20.63 -1.47 -13.99
C ASN A 109 -21.12 -0.32 -13.08
N GLN A 110 -20.65 -0.25 -11.83
CA GLN A 110 -20.93 0.86 -10.92
C GLN A 110 -20.05 2.11 -11.16
N GLY A 111 -19.16 2.07 -12.15
CA GLY A 111 -18.28 3.18 -12.50
C GLY A 111 -17.19 3.46 -11.46
N ALA A 112 -16.95 2.55 -10.50
CA ALA A 112 -15.92 2.73 -9.48
C ALA A 112 -14.49 2.75 -10.08
N LEU A 113 -14.33 2.09 -11.23
CA LEU A 113 -13.08 1.99 -11.99
C LEU A 113 -12.98 3.05 -13.10
N GLU A 114 -14.02 3.84 -13.33
CA GLU A 114 -14.01 4.86 -14.38
C GLU A 114 -13.31 6.14 -13.91
N TRP A 115 -12.28 6.54 -14.64
CA TRP A 115 -11.64 7.83 -14.44
C TRP A 115 -12.47 8.97 -15.02
N ALA A 116 -12.34 10.13 -14.40
CA ALA A 116 -12.96 11.35 -14.92
C ALA A 116 -12.16 11.74 -16.17
N ASN A 117 -12.85 11.84 -17.30
CA ASN A 117 -12.44 12.75 -18.37
C ASN A 117 -12.95 14.14 -18.05
#